data_AF-A0A843WVA8-F1
#
_entry.id   AF-A0A843WVA8-F1
#
_cell.length_a   1.000
_cell.length_b   1.000
_cell.length_c   1.000
_cell.angle_alpha   90.00
_cell.angle_beta   90.00
_cell.angle_gamma   90.00
#
_symmetry.space_group_name_H-M   'P 1'
#
loop_
_entity.id
_entity.type
_entity.pdbx_description
1 polymer ?
#
loop_
_entity_poly.entity_id
_entity_poly.type
_entity_poly.pdbx_seq_one_letter_code
_entity_poly.pdbx_strand_id
1 'polypeptide(L)'
;LILLPFSISPAMAEAVYSVWAIPPEGVTQRLKKMMSGLRSEFGGPEFEPHITVVGATRLTREDAIRKLRSACAAGGLRTYTARISAVSRGGFFYQCVYLLVEPTPEVRPQEALTVMAASAHCCDHFEYEKATPYMPHLSLLYGDLSDDVKERAVERAKELDENVCGLSFPVTMLALYKTDTEDKTLKSWEKVAVCDLSGDGAGCQLCEC
;
A
#
# COMPACT_ATOMS: atom_id res chain seq x y z
N LEU A 1 -39.40 -4.05 -34.48
CA LEU A 1 -38.33 -3.35 -33.74
C LEU A 1 -37.55 -4.39 -32.98
N ILE A 2 -36.31 -4.66 -33.38
CA ILE A 2 -35.39 -5.53 -32.62
C ILE A 2 -34.64 -4.61 -31.67
N LEU A 3 -34.88 -4.75 -30.37
CA LEU A 3 -34.10 -4.09 -29.34
C LEU A 3 -32.73 -4.78 -29.28
N LEU A 4 -31.69 -4.10 -29.74
CA LEU A 4 -30.30 -4.53 -29.50
C LEU A 4 -30.00 -4.38 -28.00
N PRO A 5 -29.27 -5.32 -27.38
CA PRO A 5 -28.87 -5.18 -25.98
C PRO A 5 -27.94 -3.97 -25.85
N PHE A 6 -28.25 -3.06 -24.92
CA PHE A 6 -27.35 -1.99 -24.53
C PHE A 6 -26.02 -2.60 -24.10
N SER A 7 -24.97 -2.39 -24.90
CA SER A 7 -23.60 -2.68 -24.50
C SER A 7 -23.26 -1.73 -23.35
N ILE A 8 -23.08 -2.28 -22.15
CA ILE A 8 -22.57 -1.51 -21.01
C ILE A 8 -21.18 -1.04 -21.43
N SER A 9 -21.02 0.27 -21.62
CA SER A 9 -19.73 0.86 -21.94
C SER A 9 -18.71 0.47 -20.85
N PRO A 10 -17.51 -0.02 -21.20
CA PRO A 10 -16.51 -0.48 -20.23
C PRO A 10 -16.06 0.60 -19.22
N ALA A 11 -16.38 1.87 -19.47
CA ALA A 11 -16.14 2.99 -18.55
C ALA A 11 -16.98 2.94 -17.25
N MET A 12 -18.07 2.18 -17.23
CA MET A 12 -19.01 2.15 -16.08
C MET A 12 -18.78 1.00 -15.09
N ALA A 13 -17.85 0.09 -15.35
CA ALA A 13 -17.64 -1.07 -14.50
C ALA A 13 -16.86 -0.68 -13.23
N GLU A 14 -17.46 -0.88 -12.07
CA GLU A 14 -16.77 -0.71 -10.80
C GLU A 14 -15.77 -1.85 -10.55
N ALA A 15 -14.64 -1.50 -9.95
CA ALA A 15 -13.66 -2.46 -9.45
C ALA A 15 -13.22 -2.05 -8.03
N VAL A 16 -12.47 -2.94 -7.38
CA VAL A 16 -11.87 -2.65 -6.09
C VAL A 16 -10.53 -1.95 -6.30
N TYR A 17 -10.33 -0.83 -5.64
CA TYR A 17 -9.11 -0.03 -5.67
C TYR A 17 -8.52 0.14 -4.28
N SER A 18 -7.22 0.37 -4.21
CA SER A 18 -6.53 0.80 -2.99
C SER A 18 -5.42 1.79 -3.34
N VAL A 19 -5.02 2.58 -2.33
CA VAL A 19 -3.93 3.56 -2.48
C VAL A 19 -2.78 3.15 -1.60
N TRP A 20 -1.59 3.11 -2.19
CA TRP A 20 -0.38 2.56 -1.59
C TRP A 20 0.72 3.62 -1.56
N ALA A 21 1.35 3.78 -0.40
CA ALA A 21 2.61 4.48 -0.28
C ALA A 21 3.75 3.55 -0.71
N ILE A 22 4.56 4.02 -1.65
CA ILE A 22 5.62 3.24 -2.30
C ILE A 22 6.98 3.64 -1.69
N PRO A 23 7.77 2.70 -1.17
CA PRO A 23 9.13 2.98 -0.72
C PRO A 23 10.03 3.44 -1.88
N PRO A 24 11.07 4.25 -1.62
CA PRO A 24 12.00 4.68 -2.66
C PRO A 24 12.80 3.49 -3.21
N GLU A 25 13.29 3.61 -4.45
CA GLU A 25 13.86 2.48 -5.20
C GLU A 25 14.90 1.65 -4.42
N GLY A 26 15.86 2.29 -3.74
CA GLY A 26 16.87 1.58 -2.95
C GLY A 26 16.28 0.76 -1.79
N VAL A 27 15.21 1.27 -1.17
CA VAL A 27 14.48 0.55 -0.10
C VAL A 27 13.60 -0.54 -0.71
N THR A 28 12.93 -0.26 -1.83
CA THR A 28 12.15 -1.25 -2.58
C THR A 28 12.99 -2.45 -2.96
N GLN A 29 14.21 -2.25 -3.49
CA GLN A 29 15.12 -3.35 -3.84
C GLN A 29 15.58 -4.14 -2.61
N ARG A 30 15.86 -3.46 -1.49
CA ARG A 30 16.20 -4.11 -0.22
C ARG A 30 15.05 -5.00 0.27
N LEU A 31 13.82 -4.47 0.29
CA LEU A 31 12.62 -5.20 0.69
C LEU A 31 12.31 -6.36 -0.26
N LYS A 32 12.43 -6.18 -1.58
CA LYS A 32 12.23 -7.26 -2.57
C LYS A 32 13.16 -8.44 -2.35
N LYS A 33 14.42 -8.20 -1.95
CA LYS A 33 15.35 -9.29 -1.59
C LYS A 33 14.85 -10.09 -0.38
N MET A 34 14.38 -9.40 0.67
CA MET A 34 13.77 -10.08 1.83
C MET A 34 12.52 -10.87 1.43
N MET A 35 11.61 -10.24 0.69
CA MET A 35 10.36 -10.85 0.22
C MET A 35 10.64 -12.09 -0.64
N SER A 36 11.60 -12.01 -1.57
CA SER A 36 12.02 -13.16 -2.39
C SER A 36 12.63 -14.26 -1.54
N GLY A 37 13.46 -13.93 -0.54
CA GLY A 37 14.05 -14.90 0.39
C GLY A 37 12.96 -15.66 1.15
N LEU A 38 12.00 -14.95 1.72
CA LEU A 38 10.86 -15.56 2.41
C LEU A 38 10.02 -16.42 1.47
N ARG A 39 9.66 -15.91 0.28
CA ARG A 39 8.85 -16.69 -0.67
C ARG A 39 9.54 -17.96 -1.14
N SER A 40 10.86 -17.93 -1.29
CA SER A 40 11.62 -19.12 -1.71
C SER A 40 11.56 -20.27 -0.69
N GLU A 41 11.36 -19.95 0.59
CA GLU A 41 11.31 -20.93 1.68
C GLU A 41 9.88 -21.29 2.11
N PHE A 42 8.97 -20.30 2.12
CA PHE A 42 7.62 -20.44 2.67
C PHE A 42 6.50 -20.38 1.61
N GLY A 43 6.85 -20.15 0.33
CA GLY A 43 5.89 -20.00 -0.77
C GLY A 43 5.20 -18.64 -0.81
N GLY A 44 4.02 -18.57 -1.43
CA GLY A 44 3.21 -17.34 -1.53
C GLY A 44 3.43 -16.53 -2.82
N PRO A 45 2.47 -15.65 -3.17
CA PRO A 45 2.53 -14.85 -4.39
C PRO A 45 3.56 -13.72 -4.31
N GLU A 46 4.05 -13.28 -5.46
CA GLU A 46 4.88 -12.09 -5.58
C GLU A 46 4.05 -10.81 -5.66
N PHE A 47 4.51 -9.74 -5.02
CA PHE A 47 3.91 -8.41 -5.05
C PHE A 47 4.97 -7.33 -4.80
N GLU A 48 4.60 -6.08 -5.08
CA GLU A 48 5.44 -4.90 -4.86
C GLU A 48 5.39 -4.47 -3.38
N PRO A 49 6.52 -4.07 -2.75
CA PRO A 49 6.52 -3.57 -1.37
C PRO A 49 5.74 -2.26 -1.28
N HIS A 50 4.81 -2.17 -0.32
CA HIS A 50 3.95 -1.00 -0.15
C HIS A 50 3.42 -0.87 1.28
N ILE A 51 2.98 0.34 1.64
CA ILE A 51 2.17 0.60 2.85
C ILE A 51 0.80 1.07 2.37
N THR A 52 -0.26 0.33 2.69
CA THR A 52 -1.63 0.72 2.30
C THR A 52 -2.09 1.95 3.08
N VAL A 53 -2.42 3.04 2.39
CA VAL A 53 -2.96 4.28 2.99
C VAL A 53 -4.48 4.38 2.88
N VAL A 54 -5.06 3.85 1.80
CA VAL A 54 -6.51 3.65 1.63
C VAL A 54 -6.75 2.20 1.27
N GLY A 55 -7.63 1.53 2.03
CA GLY A 55 -7.95 0.12 1.83
C GLY A 55 -8.83 -0.13 0.61
N ALA A 56 -9.24 -1.38 0.44
CA ALA A 56 -10.08 -1.83 -0.66
C ALA A 56 -11.41 -1.07 -0.70
N THR A 57 -11.61 -0.25 -1.73
CA THR A 57 -12.84 0.52 -1.97
C THR A 57 -13.36 0.28 -3.38
N ARG A 58 -14.69 0.21 -3.54
CA ARG A 58 -15.32 -0.06 -4.82
C ARG A 58 -15.64 1.26 -5.52
N LEU A 59 -15.06 1.47 -6.70
CA LEU A 59 -15.15 2.71 -7.47
C LEU A 59 -15.12 2.40 -8.98
N THR A 60 -15.53 3.34 -9.82
CA THR A 60 -15.13 3.34 -11.24
C THR A 60 -13.65 3.76 -11.36
N ARG A 61 -13.00 3.39 -12.47
CA ARG A 61 -11.59 3.78 -12.72
C ARG A 61 -11.40 5.30 -12.68
N GLU A 62 -12.32 6.02 -13.33
CA GLU A 62 -12.33 7.48 -13.44
C GLU A 62 -12.49 8.14 -12.06
N ASP A 63 -13.37 7.59 -11.22
CA ASP A 63 -13.60 8.10 -9.87
C ASP A 63 -12.39 7.87 -8.96
N ALA A 64 -11.78 6.68 -9.03
CA ALA A 64 -10.58 6.36 -8.28
C ALA A 64 -9.40 7.29 -8.64
N ILE A 65 -9.19 7.54 -9.95
CA ILE A 65 -8.18 8.48 -10.44
C ILE A 65 -8.47 9.90 -9.97
N ARG A 66 -9.73 10.36 -10.11
CA ARG A 66 -10.17 11.69 -9.68
C ARG A 66 -9.98 11.91 -8.17
N LYS A 67 -10.31 10.91 -7.35
CA LYS A 67 -10.13 10.94 -5.89
C LYS A 67 -8.65 10.98 -5.51
N LEU A 68 -7.78 10.18 -6.14
CA LEU A 68 -6.33 10.26 -5.92
C LEU A 68 -5.79 11.64 -6.29
N ARG A 69 -6.16 12.16 -7.48
CA ARG A 69 -5.74 13.49 -7.93
C ARG A 69 -6.17 14.58 -6.97
N SER A 70 -7.42 14.53 -6.49
CA SER A 70 -7.94 15.47 -5.50
C SER A 70 -7.16 15.41 -4.19
N ALA A 71 -6.89 14.20 -3.66
CA ALA A 71 -6.12 14.03 -2.44
C ALA A 71 -4.70 14.60 -2.55
N CYS A 72 -4.04 14.38 -3.67
CA CYS A 72 -2.69 14.90 -3.89
C CYS A 72 -2.64 16.41 -4.19
N ALA A 73 -3.72 17.01 -4.68
CA ALA A 73 -3.77 18.44 -5.03
C ALA A 73 -4.30 19.35 -3.91
N ALA A 74 -5.08 18.83 -2.96
CA ALA A 74 -5.80 19.63 -1.97
C ALA A 74 -4.94 20.35 -0.90
N GLY A 75 -3.61 20.27 -1.00
CA GLY A 75 -2.72 20.60 0.12
C GLY A 75 -2.87 19.61 1.28
N GLY A 76 -1.89 19.55 2.18
CA GLY A 76 -1.96 18.65 3.35
C GLY A 76 -1.34 17.26 3.15
N LEU A 77 -1.16 16.81 1.91
CA LEU A 77 -0.34 15.66 1.58
C LEU A 77 1.02 16.11 1.03
N ARG A 78 2.10 15.74 1.71
CA ARG A 78 3.49 16.02 1.34
C ARG A 78 4.37 14.82 1.66
N THR A 79 5.62 14.86 1.20
CA THR A 79 6.61 13.85 1.60
C THR A 79 6.65 13.69 3.13
N TYR A 80 6.64 12.44 3.58
CA TYR A 80 6.72 12.08 4.99
C TYR A 80 7.69 10.92 5.22
N THR A 81 8.10 10.71 6.47
CA THR A 81 9.00 9.60 6.81
C THR A 81 8.20 8.42 7.33
N ALA A 82 8.46 7.23 6.78
CA ALA A 82 8.07 5.96 7.38
C ALA A 82 9.27 5.36 8.12
N ARG A 83 9.03 4.79 9.30
CA ARG A 83 10.05 4.09 10.08
C ARG A 83 9.54 2.71 10.46
N ILE A 84 10.36 1.69 10.23
CA ILE A 84 10.03 0.32 10.60
C ILE A 84 10.32 0.11 12.09
N SER A 85 9.33 -0.35 12.85
CA SER A 85 9.44 -0.58 14.29
C SER A 85 9.72 -2.04 14.65
N ALA A 86 9.14 -2.99 13.92
CA ALA A 86 9.30 -4.41 14.20
C ALA A 86 8.93 -5.28 12.99
N VAL A 87 9.41 -6.53 13.00
CA VAL A 87 8.86 -7.62 12.18
C VAL A 87 7.78 -8.33 12.98
N SER A 88 6.62 -8.60 12.38
CA SER A 88 5.47 -9.21 13.05
C SER A 88 4.67 -10.13 12.11
N ARG A 89 3.64 -10.78 12.66
CA ARG A 89 2.74 -11.71 11.98
C ARG A 89 1.29 -11.48 12.39
N GLY A 90 0.36 -11.86 11.54
CA GLY A 90 -1.07 -11.72 11.76
C GLY A 90 -1.84 -13.00 11.45
N GLY A 91 -3.17 -12.87 11.50
CA GLY A 91 -4.09 -14.02 11.49
C GLY A 91 -4.56 -14.48 10.11
N PHE A 92 -4.39 -13.69 9.05
CA PHE A 92 -4.99 -13.97 7.73
C PHE A 92 -4.02 -13.72 6.57
N PHE A 93 -4.42 -14.17 5.38
CA PHE A 93 -3.62 -14.20 4.15
C PHE A 93 -2.78 -12.93 3.88
N TYR A 94 -3.41 -11.75 3.88
CA TYR A 94 -2.73 -10.46 3.56
C TYR A 94 -1.93 -9.88 4.75
N GLN A 95 -1.98 -10.51 5.91
CA GLN A 95 -1.22 -10.15 7.10
C GLN A 95 -0.49 -11.39 7.64
N CYS A 96 0.18 -12.14 6.75
CA CYS A 96 0.93 -13.32 7.14
C CYS A 96 2.23 -12.94 7.88
N VAL A 97 3.18 -12.30 7.19
CA VAL A 97 4.39 -11.69 7.80
C VAL A 97 4.55 -10.28 7.25
N TYR A 98 4.80 -9.32 8.13
CA TYR A 98 4.88 -7.91 7.77
C TYR A 98 5.82 -7.13 8.69
N LEU A 99 6.27 -5.98 8.20
CA LEU A 99 6.94 -4.95 8.97
C LEU A 99 5.91 -3.99 9.55
N LEU A 100 5.92 -3.79 10.86
CA LEU A 100 5.16 -2.72 11.50
C LEU A 100 5.85 -1.38 11.20
N VAL A 101 5.04 -0.40 10.79
CA VAL A 101 5.48 0.98 10.59
C VAL A 101 5.08 1.78 11.82
N GLU A 102 5.98 2.62 12.30
CA GLU A 102 5.73 3.50 13.43
C GLU A 102 4.62 4.52 13.06
N PRO A 103 3.48 4.56 13.79
CA PRO A 103 2.38 5.46 13.46
C PRO A 103 2.78 6.94 13.54
N THR A 104 3.62 7.26 14.52
CA THR A 104 4.11 8.61 14.82
C THR A 104 5.60 8.52 15.15
N PRO A 105 6.49 8.46 14.14
CA PRO A 105 7.92 8.49 14.42
C PRO A 105 8.29 9.77 15.17
N GLU A 106 9.34 9.72 15.98
CA GLU A 106 9.89 10.91 16.64
C GLU A 106 10.46 11.89 15.60
N VAL A 107 9.59 12.69 15.02
CA VAL A 107 9.92 13.80 14.11
C VAL A 107 9.65 15.11 14.85
N ARG A 108 10.42 16.15 14.54
CA ARG A 108 10.25 17.46 15.19
C ARG A 108 8.78 17.91 15.06
N PRO A 109 8.09 18.27 16.16
CA PRO A 109 6.61 18.22 16.24
C PRO A 109 5.83 19.16 15.33
N GLN A 110 6.48 20.14 14.71
CA GLN A 110 5.76 21.29 14.17
C GLN A 110 5.37 21.12 12.70
N GLU A 111 5.96 20.18 11.95
CA GLU A 111 5.77 20.14 10.49
C GLU A 111 5.87 18.75 9.82
N ALA A 112 6.06 17.63 10.52
CA ALA A 112 6.14 16.34 9.83
C ALA A 112 4.76 15.71 9.65
N LEU A 113 4.30 15.58 8.40
CA LEU A 113 3.19 14.67 8.09
C LEU A 113 3.61 13.24 8.47
N THR A 114 2.68 12.44 8.99
CA THR A 114 2.92 11.03 9.34
C THR A 114 2.13 10.10 8.42
N VAL A 115 2.44 8.80 8.43
CA VAL A 115 1.64 7.80 7.71
C VAL A 115 0.17 7.79 8.16
N MET A 116 -0.09 8.06 9.44
CA MET A 116 -1.45 8.15 10.00
C MET A 116 -2.20 9.35 9.42
N ALA A 117 -1.55 10.51 9.37
CA ALA A 117 -2.13 11.73 8.82
C ALA A 117 -2.33 11.62 7.30
N ALA A 118 -1.36 11.03 6.58
CA ALA A 118 -1.49 10.75 5.14
C ALA A 118 -2.66 9.79 4.84
N SER A 119 -2.80 8.72 5.64
CA SER A 119 -3.95 7.80 5.52
C SER A 119 -5.27 8.48 5.84
N ALA A 120 -5.34 9.28 6.91
CA ALA A 120 -6.56 10.02 7.25
C ALA A 120 -6.98 10.97 6.11
N HIS A 121 -6.05 11.80 5.65
CA HIS A 121 -6.25 12.71 4.52
C HIS A 121 -6.75 11.99 3.27
N CYS A 122 -6.08 10.91 2.86
CA CYS A 122 -6.50 10.16 1.68
C CYS A 122 -7.86 9.48 1.90
N CYS A 123 -8.15 8.95 3.10
CA CYS A 123 -9.44 8.33 3.38
C CYS A 123 -10.60 9.34 3.28
N ASP A 124 -10.40 10.58 3.74
CA ASP A 124 -11.41 11.63 3.64
C ASP A 124 -11.75 11.93 2.17
N HIS A 125 -10.75 12.06 1.30
CA HIS A 125 -10.96 12.25 -0.14
C HIS A 125 -11.60 11.05 -0.83
N PHE A 126 -11.27 9.84 -0.36
CA PHE A 126 -11.85 8.61 -0.89
C PHE A 126 -13.22 8.28 -0.31
N GLU A 127 -13.69 9.02 0.70
CA GLU A 127 -14.88 8.68 1.49
C GLU A 127 -14.79 7.24 2.05
N TYR A 128 -13.58 6.87 2.47
CA TYR A 128 -13.26 5.53 2.93
C TYR A 128 -13.36 5.42 4.45
N GLU A 129 -14.33 4.62 4.91
CA GLU A 129 -14.47 4.28 6.32
C GLU A 129 -13.65 3.04 6.67
N LYS A 130 -12.79 3.18 7.69
CA LYS A 130 -11.99 2.05 8.17
C LYS A 130 -12.85 1.18 9.08
N ALA A 131 -12.96 -0.11 8.76
CA ALA A 131 -13.68 -1.07 9.61
C ALA A 131 -12.97 -1.32 10.96
N THR A 132 -11.66 -1.12 11.00
CA THR A 132 -10.82 -1.29 12.21
C THR A 132 -9.84 -0.12 12.34
N PRO A 133 -9.27 0.13 13.54
CA PRO A 133 -8.19 1.08 13.70
C PRO A 133 -7.06 0.83 12.69
N TYR A 134 -6.52 1.91 12.12
CA TYR A 134 -5.45 1.81 11.14
C TYR A 134 -4.15 1.37 11.80
N MET A 135 -3.61 0.25 11.33
CA MET A 135 -2.29 -0.26 11.70
C MET A 135 -1.40 -0.16 10.46
N PRO A 136 -0.52 0.84 10.36
CA PRO A 136 0.36 0.98 9.19
C PRO A 136 1.40 -0.15 9.21
N HIS A 137 1.49 -0.88 8.11
CA HIS A 137 2.40 -2.01 7.95
C HIS A 137 2.81 -2.15 6.48
N LEU A 138 3.95 -2.83 6.27
CA LEU A 138 4.45 -3.24 4.96
C LEU A 138 4.56 -4.76 4.93
N SER A 139 3.76 -5.42 4.11
CA SER A 139 3.76 -6.88 4.06
C SER A 139 5.00 -7.43 3.37
N LEU A 140 5.56 -8.50 3.94
CA LEU A 140 6.72 -9.21 3.40
C LEU A 140 6.33 -10.53 2.73
N LEU A 141 5.26 -11.17 3.23
CA LEU A 141 4.77 -12.45 2.76
C LEU A 141 3.24 -12.48 2.88
N TYR A 142 2.57 -13.02 1.87
CA TYR A 142 1.17 -13.41 1.92
C TYR A 142 1.05 -14.93 1.85
N GLY A 143 0.12 -15.49 2.62
CA GLY A 143 -0.08 -16.92 2.67
C GLY A 143 -0.94 -17.36 3.84
N ASP A 144 -1.65 -18.47 3.63
CA ASP A 144 -2.38 -19.17 4.70
C ASP A 144 -1.43 -20.20 5.33
N LEU A 145 -0.54 -19.72 6.19
CA LEU A 145 0.44 -20.52 6.92
C LEU A 145 -0.06 -20.82 8.34
N SER A 146 0.37 -21.95 8.91
CA SER A 146 0.18 -22.23 10.34
C SER A 146 1.03 -21.29 11.21
N ASP A 147 0.64 -21.11 12.46
CA ASP A 147 1.31 -20.16 13.36
C ASP A 147 2.78 -20.53 13.63
N ASP A 148 3.11 -21.83 13.73
CA ASP A 148 4.49 -22.31 13.86
C ASP A 148 5.35 -21.97 12.63
N VAL A 149 4.76 -22.06 11.43
CA VAL A 149 5.44 -21.68 10.19
C VAL A 149 5.60 -20.16 10.10
N LYS A 150 4.60 -19.38 10.53
CA LYS A 150 4.71 -17.91 10.59
C LYS A 150 5.80 -17.46 11.56
N GLU A 151 5.94 -18.12 12.71
CA GLU A 151 7.02 -17.82 13.67
C GLU A 151 8.39 -18.05 13.06
N ARG A 152 8.59 -19.18 12.37
CA ARG A 152 9.80 -19.43 11.60
C ARG A 152 10.05 -18.38 10.51
N ALA A 153 9.01 -17.97 9.80
CA ALA A 153 9.12 -16.94 8.76
C ALA A 153 9.47 -15.56 9.33
N VAL A 154 8.98 -15.21 10.53
CA VAL A 154 9.38 -14.00 11.25
C VAL A 154 10.86 -14.03 11.63
N GLU A 155 11.35 -15.13 12.20
CA GLU A 155 12.77 -15.26 12.53
C GLU A 155 13.63 -15.22 11.26
N ARG A 156 13.21 -15.89 10.19
CA ARG A 156 13.90 -15.84 8.91
C ARG A 156 13.96 -14.43 8.32
N ALA A 157 12.89 -13.65 8.44
CA ALA A 157 12.86 -12.26 7.99
C ALA A 157 13.90 -11.40 8.73
N LYS A 158 14.08 -11.62 10.04
CA LYS A 158 15.11 -10.92 10.85
C LYS A 158 16.52 -11.33 10.44
N GLU A 159 16.75 -12.60 10.11
CA GLU A 159 18.05 -13.08 9.61
C GLU A 159 18.39 -12.53 8.21
N LEU A 160 17.40 -12.41 7.33
CA LEU A 160 17.59 -11.86 5.99
C LEU A 160 17.99 -10.38 6.02
N ASP A 161 17.60 -9.66 7.06
CA ASP A 161 17.98 -8.27 7.29
C ASP A 161 17.91 -7.88 8.77
N GLU A 162 19.04 -8.03 9.47
CA GLU A 162 19.16 -7.72 10.90
C GLU A 162 18.92 -6.24 11.21
N ASN A 163 19.06 -5.36 10.21
CA ASN A 163 18.94 -3.92 10.34
C ASN A 163 17.65 -3.38 9.71
N VAL A 164 16.63 -4.22 9.50
CA VAL A 164 15.33 -3.78 8.98
C VAL A 164 14.56 -2.98 10.04
N CYS A 165 14.67 -3.36 11.31
CA CYS A 165 14.11 -2.60 12.43
C CYS A 165 14.89 -1.29 12.61
N GLY A 166 14.17 -0.16 12.67
CA GLY A 166 14.76 1.17 12.69
C GLY A 166 15.03 1.77 11.31
N LEU A 167 14.88 0.99 10.23
CA LEU A 167 14.96 1.51 8.86
C LEU A 167 13.95 2.64 8.68
N SER A 168 14.45 3.83 8.36
CA SER A 168 13.66 5.02 8.07
C SER A 168 13.84 5.42 6.62
N PHE A 169 12.77 5.82 5.95
CA PHE A 169 12.83 6.27 4.56
C PHE A 169 11.74 7.30 4.24
N PRO A 170 11.99 8.22 3.28
CA PRO A 170 10.98 9.14 2.81
C PRO A 170 9.97 8.41 1.91
N VAL A 171 8.70 8.68 2.12
CA VAL A 171 7.61 8.35 1.20
C VAL A 171 7.36 9.57 0.33
N THR A 172 7.77 9.48 -0.93
CA THR A 172 7.57 10.53 -1.93
C THR A 172 6.55 10.15 -2.99
N MET A 173 5.99 8.93 -2.94
CA MET A 173 5.10 8.44 -4.00
C MET A 173 3.91 7.68 -3.41
N LEU A 174 2.72 8.04 -3.88
CA LEU A 174 1.53 7.20 -3.78
C LEU A 174 1.22 6.55 -5.12
N ALA A 175 0.61 5.37 -5.09
CA ALA A 175 0.13 4.67 -6.26
C ALA A 175 -1.30 4.19 -6.03
N LEU A 176 -2.15 4.39 -7.03
CA LEU A 176 -3.47 3.79 -7.13
C LEU A 176 -3.33 2.41 -7.78
N TYR A 177 -3.87 1.39 -7.14
CA TYR A 177 -3.96 0.06 -7.72
C TYR A 177 -5.41 -0.39 -7.80
N LYS A 178 -5.73 -1.11 -8.87
CA LYS A 178 -6.88 -2.01 -8.90
C LYS A 178 -6.45 -3.30 -8.19
N THR A 179 -7.18 -3.69 -7.14
CA THR A 179 -6.78 -4.77 -6.23
C THR A 179 -7.97 -5.64 -5.90
N ASP A 180 -8.20 -6.67 -6.72
CA ASP A 180 -9.19 -7.69 -6.40
C ASP A 180 -8.73 -8.49 -5.18
N THR A 181 -9.39 -8.29 -4.04
CA THR A 181 -9.05 -8.93 -2.77
C THR A 181 -9.52 -10.39 -2.68
N GLU A 182 -10.22 -10.91 -3.70
CA GLU A 182 -10.55 -12.33 -3.79
C GLU A 182 -9.47 -13.12 -4.55
N ASP A 183 -8.70 -12.45 -5.42
CA ASP A 183 -7.60 -13.05 -6.15
C ASP A 183 -6.35 -13.19 -5.26
N LYS A 184 -6.21 -14.33 -4.60
CA LYS A 184 -5.01 -14.69 -3.83
C LYS A 184 -3.76 -14.95 -4.68
N THR A 185 -3.87 -15.03 -6.02
CA THR A 185 -2.70 -15.11 -6.91
C THR A 185 -2.06 -13.75 -7.16
N LEU A 186 -2.80 -12.67 -6.87
CA LEU A 186 -2.46 -11.26 -7.10
C LEU A 186 -2.23 -10.88 -8.58
N LYS A 187 -2.50 -11.78 -9.53
CA LYS A 187 -2.24 -11.54 -10.96
C LYS A 187 -3.20 -10.51 -11.58
N SER A 188 -4.37 -10.32 -10.97
CA SER A 188 -5.34 -9.29 -11.34
C SER A 188 -4.98 -7.90 -10.81
N TRP A 189 -3.97 -7.78 -9.94
CA TRP A 189 -3.60 -6.50 -9.35
C TRP A 189 -2.84 -5.66 -10.38
N GLU A 190 -3.31 -4.45 -10.61
CA GLU A 190 -2.82 -3.56 -11.65
C GLU A 190 -2.55 -2.18 -11.08
N LYS A 191 -1.35 -1.64 -11.32
CA LYS A 191 -1.06 -0.24 -11.03
C LYS A 191 -1.77 0.63 -12.05
N VAL A 192 -2.57 1.58 -11.59
CA VAL A 192 -3.42 2.40 -12.44
C VAL A 192 -2.86 3.80 -12.62
N ALA A 193 -2.35 4.38 -11.53
CA ALA A 193 -1.77 5.71 -11.55
C ALA A 193 -0.77 5.89 -10.40
N VAL A 194 0.13 6.86 -10.55
CA VAL A 194 1.05 7.28 -9.49
C VAL A 194 0.94 8.78 -9.24
N CYS A 195 1.23 9.19 -8.01
CA CYS A 195 1.23 10.56 -7.54
C CYS A 195 2.55 10.83 -6.81
N ASP A 196 3.32 11.80 -7.30
CA ASP A 196 4.55 12.27 -6.65
C ASP A 196 4.20 13.34 -5.59
N LEU A 197 4.78 13.20 -4.39
CA LEU A 197 4.62 14.04 -3.22
C LEU A 197 5.82 14.96 -2.95
N SER A 198 6.82 14.97 -3.84
CA SER A 198 8.06 15.75 -3.69
C SER A 198 7.92 17.23 -4.06
N GLY A 199 6.77 17.67 -4.57
CA GLY A 199 6.50 19.07 -4.96
C GLY A 199 5.65 19.88 -3.96
N ASP A 200 5.89 21.18 -3.88
CA ASP A 200 5.19 22.16 -3.01
C ASP A 200 3.78 22.56 -3.51
N GLY A 201 2.96 21.59 -3.93
CA GLY A 201 1.55 21.84 -4.29
C GLY A 201 1.30 22.41 -5.69
N ALA A 202 2.32 22.54 -6.55
CA ALA A 202 2.14 22.88 -7.96
C ALA A 202 1.99 21.61 -8.82
N GLY A 203 0.88 20.91 -8.63
CA GLY A 203 0.43 19.84 -9.54
C GLY A 203 1.11 18.50 -9.31
N CYS A 204 0.45 17.64 -8.55
CA CYS A 204 0.69 16.19 -8.62
C CYS A 204 0.67 15.76 -10.10
N GLN A 205 1.82 15.34 -10.63
CA GLN A 205 1.89 14.79 -11.97
C GLN A 205 1.37 13.34 -11.90
N LEU A 206 0.07 13.20 -12.06
CA LEU A 206 -0.55 11.89 -12.16
C LEU A 206 -0.12 11.24 -13.47
N CYS A 207 0.74 10.23 -13.40
CA CYS A 207 1.06 9.38 -14.54
C CYS A 207 0.14 8.16 -14.49
N GLU A 208 -0.83 8.10 -15.40
CA GLU A 208 -1.58 6.87 -15.65
C GLU A 208 -0.62 5.83 -16.24
N CYS A 209 -0.73 4.60 -15.75
CA CYS A 209 0.15 3.48 -16.12
C CYS A 209 -0.47 2.64 -17.25
#